data_AF-A0A847VGL4-F1
#
_entry.id   AF-A0A847VGL4-F1
#
_cell.length_a   1.000
_cell.length_b   1.000
_cell.length_c   1.000
_cell.angle_alpha   90.00
_cell.angle_beta   90.00
_cell.angle_gamma   90.00
#
_symmetry.space_group_name_H-M   'P 1'
#
loop_
_entity.id
_entity.type
_entity.pdbx_description
1 polymer ?
#
loop_
_entity_poly.entity_id
_entity_poly.type
_entity_poly.pdbx_seq_one_letter_code
_entity_poly.pdbx_strand_id
1 'polypeptide(L)'
;MPFSAAAAEAGYSRFVQRVRRRYAAELGLLGAGVPGFDEVTALAAALAAAPHALPLADALRIARQLVLERLVQLDVEQGAPLDAVTGAMTALAEAALELALADALREADARHGVPLAADGRRCDFWIVGMGKLGARELNVSSDIDLVYVYGDEGHTAGGAGARPVSFHEYFAFVAKRLYALIGEVTEHGFVFRVDLALRPNGNSGPPVASLPMLEEYFLVQGREWERFAWLKSRVVAPRAALAGGSALELRALVTPFVYRRYLDYGVFEGLRQLHRKIRDEAQRRAAGRPERANDVKLSRGGIREIEFIVQLLQVVRGGQFPEIRTRRTLRALECLAASGLMKPETARALADGYVFLRRVEHRIQYLDDQQTHLLPGDDDDLHWIARSLGLECRADACGLLERLDEVRE
;
A
#
# COMPACT_ATOMS: atom_id res chain seq x y z
N MET A 1 37.51 -6.13 26.00
CA MET A 1 36.85 -4.99 25.32
C MET A 1 35.74 -5.59 24.49
N PRO A 2 34.46 -5.24 24.68
CA PRO A 2 33.44 -5.69 23.75
C PRO A 2 33.77 -5.04 22.40
N PHE A 3 33.84 -5.84 21.33
CA PHE A 3 33.83 -5.29 19.98
C PHE A 3 32.53 -4.49 19.87
N SER A 4 32.62 -3.17 19.81
CA SER A 4 31.48 -2.35 19.37
C SER A 4 31.21 -2.79 17.93
N ALA A 5 30.20 -3.63 17.72
CA ALA A 5 29.79 -4.00 16.38
C ALA A 5 29.54 -2.71 15.59
N ALA A 6 30.22 -2.53 14.46
CA ALA A 6 29.99 -1.37 13.61
C ALA A 6 28.50 -1.29 13.25
N ALA A 7 27.92 -0.09 13.35
CA ALA A 7 26.51 0.15 13.01
C ALA A 7 26.23 -0.29 11.57
N ALA A 8 25.03 -0.81 11.30
CA ALA A 8 24.64 -1.17 9.95
C ALA A 8 24.53 0.09 9.07
N GLU A 9 25.08 0.02 7.86
CA GLU A 9 25.06 1.12 6.91
C GLU A 9 24.06 0.85 5.78
N ALA A 10 23.36 1.88 5.31
CA ALA A 10 22.50 1.79 4.13
C ALA A 10 23.31 1.43 2.88
N GLY A 11 24.61 1.77 2.86
CA GLY A 11 25.53 1.43 1.76
C GLY A 11 25.73 -0.06 1.54
N TYR A 12 25.37 -0.94 2.48
CA TYR A 12 25.37 -2.39 2.28
C TYR A 12 24.28 -2.84 1.29
N SER A 13 23.14 -2.14 1.24
CA SER A 13 22.06 -2.44 0.29
C SER A 13 22.57 -2.26 -1.14
N ARG A 14 22.47 -3.34 -1.93
CA ARG A 14 22.80 -3.32 -3.36
C ARG A 14 21.87 -2.37 -4.12
N PHE A 15 20.62 -2.25 -3.70
CA PHE A 15 19.71 -1.22 -4.21
C PHE A 15 20.27 0.19 -3.99
N VAL A 16 20.65 0.56 -2.77
CA VAL A 16 21.20 1.88 -2.43
C VAL A 16 22.47 2.16 -3.24
N GLN A 17 23.37 1.18 -3.36
CA GLN A 17 24.58 1.32 -4.18
C GLN A 17 24.25 1.64 -5.65
N ARG A 18 23.26 0.96 -6.24
CA ARG A 18 22.81 1.23 -7.62
C ARG A 18 22.23 2.63 -7.77
N VAL A 19 21.38 3.07 -6.84
CA VAL A 19 20.76 4.40 -6.86
C VAL A 19 21.83 5.49 -6.72
N ARG A 20 22.71 5.39 -5.72
CA ARG A 20 23.78 6.37 -5.48
C ARG A 20 24.74 6.49 -6.66
N ARG A 21 25.02 5.40 -7.37
CA ARG A 21 25.85 5.43 -8.59
C ARG A 21 25.12 6.07 -9.76
N ARG A 22 23.84 5.72 -9.99
CA ARG A 22 23.10 6.15 -11.18
C ARG A 22 22.60 7.59 -11.08
N TYR A 23 22.16 8.02 -9.91
CA TYR A 23 21.50 9.30 -9.68
C TYR A 23 22.28 10.20 -8.70
N ALA A 24 23.61 10.14 -8.77
CA ALA A 24 24.49 10.86 -7.85
C ALA A 24 24.25 12.38 -7.83
N ALA A 25 23.92 12.97 -8.99
CA ALA A 25 23.67 14.40 -9.12
C ALA A 25 22.31 14.82 -8.54
N GLU A 26 21.34 13.91 -8.53
CA GLU A 26 19.97 14.15 -8.12
C GLU A 26 19.73 13.85 -6.63
N LEU A 27 20.63 13.13 -5.94
CA LEU A 27 20.53 12.85 -4.50
C LEU A 27 20.32 14.12 -3.67
N GLY A 28 20.95 15.24 -4.07
CA GLY A 28 20.85 16.53 -3.39
C GLY A 28 19.50 17.24 -3.56
N LEU A 29 18.62 16.76 -4.45
CA LEU A 29 17.29 17.35 -4.66
C LEU A 29 16.31 17.03 -3.52
N LEU A 30 16.60 15.99 -2.73
CA LEU A 30 15.76 15.58 -1.60
C LEU A 30 16.41 15.94 -0.27
N GLY A 31 15.71 16.72 0.55
CA GLY A 31 16.16 17.14 1.88
C GLY A 31 16.40 15.98 2.86
N ALA A 32 17.01 16.29 4.02
CA ALA A 32 17.50 15.28 4.97
C ALA A 32 16.43 14.48 5.72
N GLY A 33 15.18 14.98 5.76
CA GLY A 33 14.09 14.43 6.56
C GLY A 33 13.26 13.35 5.86
N VAL A 34 12.24 12.87 6.57
CA VAL A 34 11.22 11.95 6.05
C VAL A 34 10.41 12.69 4.98
N PRO A 35 10.43 12.26 3.71
CA PRO A 35 9.74 12.98 2.64
C PRO A 35 8.23 12.81 2.75
N GLY A 36 7.50 13.93 2.75
CA GLY A 36 6.06 13.99 2.68
C GLY A 36 5.54 14.21 1.26
N PHE A 37 4.25 14.47 1.14
CA PHE A 37 3.56 14.64 -0.15
C PHE A 37 4.14 15.84 -0.93
N ASP A 38 4.35 16.96 -0.23
CA ASP A 38 4.82 18.19 -0.85
C ASP A 38 6.29 18.06 -1.28
N GLU A 39 7.13 17.41 -0.48
CA GLU A 39 8.53 17.15 -0.84
C GLU A 39 8.64 16.23 -2.07
N VAL A 40 7.80 15.19 -2.16
CA VAL A 40 7.78 14.30 -3.34
C VAL A 40 7.29 15.06 -4.57
N THR A 41 6.24 15.88 -4.43
CA THR A 41 5.71 16.68 -5.54
C THR A 41 6.74 17.68 -6.05
N ALA A 42 7.44 18.37 -5.14
CA ALA A 42 8.51 19.30 -5.47
C ALA A 42 9.70 18.58 -6.14
N LEU A 43 10.06 17.39 -5.66
CA LEU A 43 11.11 16.57 -6.28
C LEU A 43 10.76 16.17 -7.72
N ALA A 44 9.55 15.67 -7.96
CA ALA A 44 9.10 15.32 -9.30
C ALA A 44 9.10 16.54 -10.24
N ALA A 45 8.65 17.69 -9.75
CA ALA A 45 8.69 18.94 -10.52
C ALA A 45 10.12 19.41 -10.84
N ALA A 46 11.04 19.32 -9.87
CA ALA A 46 12.45 19.67 -10.08
C ALA A 46 13.12 18.76 -11.14
N LEU A 47 12.83 17.46 -11.11
CA LEU A 47 13.31 16.50 -12.09
C LEU A 47 12.74 16.77 -13.50
N ALA A 48 11.46 17.15 -13.59
CA ALA A 48 10.84 17.52 -14.85
C ALA A 48 11.35 18.86 -15.42
N ALA A 49 11.82 19.78 -14.56
CA ALA A 49 12.32 21.10 -14.94
C ALA A 49 13.84 21.15 -15.23
N ALA A 50 14.56 20.02 -15.08
CA ALA A 50 16.00 19.95 -15.33
C ALA A 50 16.37 20.31 -16.79
N PRO A 51 17.63 20.68 -17.10
CA PRO A 51 18.07 21.09 -18.44
C PRO A 51 17.76 20.06 -19.55
N HIS A 52 17.65 18.78 -19.18
CA HIS A 52 17.11 17.71 -20.01
C HIS A 52 15.75 17.31 -19.44
N ALA A 53 14.76 18.18 -19.60
CA ALA A 53 13.43 18.05 -18.99
C ALA A 53 12.88 16.63 -19.18
N LEU A 54 12.75 15.92 -18.08
CA LEU A 54 12.30 14.53 -18.12
C LEU A 54 10.78 14.49 -18.31
N PRO A 55 10.26 13.58 -19.15
CA PRO A 55 8.84 13.26 -19.15
C PRO A 55 8.38 12.96 -17.71
N LEU A 56 7.14 13.34 -17.37
CA LEU A 56 6.59 13.13 -16.03
C LEU A 56 6.78 11.69 -15.53
N ALA A 57 6.59 10.73 -16.43
CA ALA A 57 6.73 9.31 -16.15
C ALA A 57 8.15 8.96 -15.64
N ASP A 58 9.20 9.52 -16.25
CA ASP A 58 10.59 9.27 -15.83
C ASP A 58 10.93 10.05 -14.57
N ALA A 59 10.46 11.29 -14.44
CA ALA A 59 10.61 12.09 -13.22
C ALA A 59 10.03 11.37 -11.99
N LEU A 60 8.83 10.78 -12.09
CA LEU A 60 8.22 10.01 -11.01
C LEU A 60 9.02 8.74 -10.66
N ARG A 61 9.55 8.04 -11.66
CA ARG A 61 10.38 6.84 -11.43
C ARG A 61 11.67 7.20 -10.70
N ILE A 62 12.35 8.25 -11.11
CA ILE A 62 13.58 8.72 -10.44
C ILE A 62 13.25 9.23 -9.03
N ALA A 63 12.17 10.00 -8.86
CA ALA A 63 11.73 10.47 -7.55
C ALA A 63 11.52 9.31 -6.57
N ARG A 64 10.90 8.21 -7.02
CA ARG A 64 10.76 6.99 -6.23
C ARG A 64 12.10 6.39 -5.80
N GLN A 65 13.09 6.35 -6.68
CA GLN A 65 14.42 5.81 -6.33
C GLN A 65 15.09 6.65 -5.24
N LEU A 66 15.05 7.98 -5.37
CA LEU A 66 15.63 8.91 -4.42
C LEU A 66 14.93 8.87 -3.06
N VAL A 67 13.60 8.75 -3.05
CA VAL A 67 12.82 8.60 -1.82
C VAL A 67 13.16 7.30 -1.11
N LEU A 68 13.23 6.17 -1.81
CA LEU A 68 13.59 4.91 -1.16
C LEU A 68 15.02 4.95 -0.61
N GLU A 69 15.98 5.51 -1.34
CA GLU A 69 17.36 5.66 -0.87
C GLU A 69 17.40 6.45 0.45
N ARG A 70 16.69 7.59 0.50
CA ARG A 70 16.51 8.39 1.72
C ARG A 70 15.89 7.56 2.85
N LEU A 71 14.87 6.76 2.55
CA LEU A 71 14.22 5.92 3.55
C LEU A 71 15.13 4.82 4.08
N VAL A 72 15.97 4.20 3.25
CA VAL A 72 16.95 3.22 3.73
C VAL A 72 17.91 3.88 4.72
N GLN A 73 18.42 5.09 4.43
CA GLN A 73 19.28 5.83 5.36
C GLN A 73 18.56 6.11 6.69
N LEU A 74 17.35 6.71 6.62
CA LEU A 74 16.58 7.06 7.81
C LEU A 74 16.25 5.84 8.66
N ASP A 75 15.87 4.73 8.03
CA ASP A 75 15.41 3.54 8.72
C ASP A 75 16.58 2.70 9.27
N VAL A 76 17.63 2.47 8.47
CA VAL A 76 18.77 1.61 8.83
C VAL A 76 19.77 2.33 9.74
N GLU A 77 20.13 3.57 9.42
CA GLU A 77 21.23 4.28 10.10
C GLU A 77 20.71 5.16 11.25
N GLN A 78 19.48 5.67 11.14
CA GLN A 78 18.90 6.59 12.13
C GLN A 78 17.76 5.98 12.94
N GLY A 79 17.35 4.75 12.63
CA GLY A 79 16.31 4.03 13.37
C GLY A 79 14.94 4.69 13.29
N ALA A 80 14.59 5.29 12.14
CA ALA A 80 13.29 5.93 11.93
C ALA A 80 12.13 5.00 12.31
N PRO A 81 11.08 5.52 12.95
CA PRO A 81 9.95 4.70 13.37
C PRO A 81 9.19 4.17 12.15
N LEU A 82 8.54 3.00 12.30
CA LEU A 82 7.83 2.32 11.22
C LEU A 82 6.81 3.23 10.53
N ASP A 83 6.09 4.05 11.30
CA ASP A 83 5.07 4.95 10.78
C ASP A 83 5.65 6.06 9.88
N ALA A 84 6.85 6.56 10.18
CA ALA A 84 7.56 7.49 9.31
C ALA A 84 7.89 6.85 7.95
N VAL A 85 8.42 5.62 7.94
CA VAL A 85 8.75 4.89 6.71
C VAL A 85 7.49 4.60 5.89
N THR A 86 6.47 4.00 6.51
CA THR A 86 5.22 3.68 5.80
C THR A 86 4.45 4.93 5.38
N GLY A 87 4.57 6.01 6.15
CA GLY A 87 3.97 7.31 5.88
C GLY A 87 4.59 7.96 4.66
N ALA A 88 5.92 7.96 4.55
CA ALA A 88 6.65 8.45 3.38
C ALA A 88 6.36 7.63 2.13
N MET A 89 6.33 6.29 2.22
CA MET A 89 5.95 5.43 1.10
C MET A 89 4.51 5.70 0.64
N THR A 90 3.59 5.93 1.59
CA THR A 90 2.22 6.32 1.29
C THR A 90 2.17 7.70 0.62
N ALA A 91 2.93 8.68 1.13
CA ALA A 91 2.99 10.02 0.56
C ALA A 91 3.56 10.02 -0.87
N LEU A 92 4.58 9.20 -1.12
CA LEU A 92 5.11 8.96 -2.46
C LEU A 92 4.04 8.42 -3.42
N ALA A 93 3.27 7.42 -3.00
CA ALA A 93 2.18 6.88 -3.80
C ALA A 93 1.08 7.91 -4.05
N GLU A 94 0.66 8.66 -3.02
CA GLU A 94 -0.36 9.70 -3.14
C GLU A 94 0.08 10.81 -4.09
N ALA A 95 1.30 11.33 -3.95
CA ALA A 95 1.82 12.39 -4.82
C ALA A 95 1.97 11.92 -6.28
N ALA A 96 2.49 10.71 -6.49
CA ALA A 96 2.62 10.14 -7.83
C ALA A 96 1.26 9.93 -8.50
N LEU A 97 0.27 9.40 -7.76
CA LEU A 97 -1.09 9.21 -8.27
C LEU A 97 -1.81 10.53 -8.54
N GLU A 98 -1.60 11.57 -7.72
CA GLU A 98 -2.17 12.91 -7.94
C GLU A 98 -1.63 13.52 -9.24
N LEU A 99 -0.30 13.53 -9.41
CA LEU A 99 0.35 14.07 -10.61
C LEU A 99 -0.02 13.27 -11.86
N ALA A 100 -0.03 11.94 -11.77
CA ALA A 100 -0.41 11.08 -12.88
C ALA A 100 -1.89 11.23 -13.26
N LEU A 101 -2.78 11.40 -12.29
CA LEU A 101 -4.21 11.63 -12.54
C LEU A 101 -4.44 12.96 -13.24
N ALA A 102 -3.79 14.04 -12.78
CA ALA A 102 -3.88 15.34 -13.43
C ALA A 102 -3.40 15.30 -14.88
N ASP A 103 -2.32 14.55 -15.15
CA ASP A 103 -1.80 14.35 -16.51
C ASP A 103 -2.75 13.55 -17.39
N ALA A 104 -3.23 12.41 -16.89
CA ALA A 104 -4.16 11.53 -17.61
C ALA A 104 -5.49 12.22 -17.92
N LEU A 105 -6.04 13.00 -16.98
CA LEU A 105 -7.28 13.76 -17.20
C LEU A 105 -7.09 14.84 -18.27
N ARG A 106 -5.98 15.58 -18.26
CA ARG A 106 -5.70 16.61 -19.27
C ARG A 106 -5.67 16.03 -20.69
N GLU A 107 -5.04 14.88 -20.85
CA GLU A 107 -4.99 14.17 -22.13
C GLU A 107 -6.36 13.64 -22.55
N ALA A 108 -7.10 13.05 -21.60
CA ALA A 108 -8.44 12.54 -21.85
C ALA A 108 -9.42 13.67 -22.22
N ASP A 109 -9.38 14.80 -21.53
CA ASP A 109 -10.18 15.99 -21.82
C ASP A 109 -9.93 16.51 -23.24
N ALA A 110 -8.66 16.64 -23.63
CA ALA A 110 -8.29 17.11 -24.96
C ALA A 110 -8.81 16.18 -26.07
N ARG A 111 -8.82 14.88 -25.80
CA ARG A 111 -9.20 13.85 -26.78
C ARG A 111 -10.71 13.62 -26.87
N HIS A 112 -11.39 13.59 -25.74
CA HIS A 112 -12.77 13.12 -25.62
C HIS A 112 -13.75 14.21 -25.17
N GLY A 113 -13.24 15.37 -24.73
CA GLY A 113 -14.05 16.38 -24.06
C GLY A 113 -14.28 16.03 -22.59
N VAL A 114 -14.56 17.05 -21.79
CA VAL A 114 -14.77 16.90 -20.35
C VAL A 114 -16.05 16.09 -20.07
N PRO A 115 -16.02 15.08 -19.19
CA PRO A 115 -17.22 14.39 -18.74
C PRO A 115 -18.01 15.28 -17.78
N LEU A 116 -19.11 15.88 -18.26
CA LEU A 116 -19.97 16.76 -17.47
C LEU A 116 -21.28 16.06 -17.13
N ALA A 117 -21.62 16.01 -15.84
CA ALA A 117 -22.92 15.55 -15.37
C ALA A 117 -24.04 16.51 -15.82
N ALA A 118 -25.30 16.11 -15.62
CA ALA A 118 -26.47 16.87 -16.05
C ALA A 118 -26.54 18.29 -15.48
N ASP A 119 -25.94 18.51 -14.31
CA ASP A 119 -25.87 19.81 -13.63
C ASP A 119 -24.66 20.67 -14.08
N GLY A 120 -23.90 20.21 -15.07
CA GLY A 120 -22.74 20.91 -15.63
C GLY A 120 -21.46 20.77 -14.81
N ARG A 121 -21.46 20.03 -13.69
CA ARG A 121 -20.22 19.72 -12.96
C ARG A 121 -19.44 18.60 -13.66
N ARG A 122 -18.12 18.60 -13.51
CA ARG A 122 -17.30 17.44 -13.94
C ARG A 122 -17.73 16.21 -13.13
N CYS A 123 -17.93 15.09 -13.81
CA CYS A 123 -18.13 13.79 -13.18
C CYS A 123 -16.91 13.42 -12.33
N ASP A 124 -17.12 13.13 -11.04
CA ASP A 124 -16.06 12.75 -10.13
C ASP A 124 -15.36 11.45 -10.57
N PHE A 125 -14.06 11.37 -10.33
CA PHE A 125 -13.25 10.17 -10.51
C PHE A 125 -12.35 10.00 -9.29
N TRP A 126 -12.41 8.84 -8.66
CA TRP A 126 -11.67 8.52 -7.45
C TRP A 126 -10.74 7.33 -7.71
N ILE A 127 -9.47 7.54 -7.37
CA ILE A 127 -8.52 6.47 -7.16
C ILE A 127 -8.65 6.03 -5.70
N VAL A 128 -9.11 4.81 -5.49
CA VAL A 128 -9.30 4.21 -4.15
C VAL A 128 -8.10 3.33 -3.86
N GLY A 129 -7.27 3.74 -2.91
CA GLY A 129 -6.20 2.92 -2.37
C GLY A 129 -6.79 1.85 -1.45
N MET A 130 -6.43 0.60 -1.71
CA MET A 130 -6.85 -0.57 -0.94
C MET A 130 -5.69 -1.04 -0.05
N GLY A 131 -5.95 -2.06 0.78
CA GLY A 131 -4.91 -2.74 1.55
C GLY A 131 -3.99 -1.81 2.33
N LYS A 132 -2.68 -1.97 2.16
CA LYS A 132 -1.66 -1.19 2.88
C LYS A 132 -1.66 0.29 2.47
N LEU A 133 -1.92 0.62 1.20
CA LEU A 133 -2.00 2.02 0.73
C LEU A 133 -3.19 2.75 1.38
N GLY A 134 -4.36 2.13 1.34
CA GLY A 134 -5.58 2.69 1.92
C GLY A 134 -5.44 2.93 3.44
N ALA A 135 -4.73 2.02 4.13
CA ALA A 135 -4.42 2.13 5.54
C ALA A 135 -3.27 3.09 5.89
N ARG A 136 -2.53 3.66 4.93
CA ARG A 136 -1.29 4.42 5.17
C ARG A 136 -0.21 3.59 5.88
N GLU A 137 -0.07 2.34 5.43
CA GLU A 137 0.85 1.34 5.97
C GLU A 137 1.67 0.71 4.83
N LEU A 138 1.93 1.45 3.75
CA LEU A 138 2.60 0.93 2.56
C LEU A 138 4.02 0.44 2.89
N ASN A 139 4.41 -0.71 2.31
CA ASN A 139 5.76 -1.23 2.45
C ASN A 139 6.71 -0.58 1.44
N VAL A 140 8.01 -0.77 1.67
CA VAL A 140 9.07 -0.18 0.86
C VAL A 140 9.17 -0.82 -0.53
N SER A 141 8.84 -2.12 -0.65
CA SER A 141 8.61 -2.79 -1.93
C SER A 141 7.32 -3.61 -1.89
N SER A 142 6.19 -2.95 -2.12
CA SER A 142 4.89 -3.60 -2.32
C SER A 142 4.15 -3.04 -3.53
N ASP A 143 3.22 -3.84 -4.04
CA ASP A 143 2.21 -3.36 -4.99
C ASP A 143 1.33 -2.30 -4.33
N ILE A 144 0.74 -1.44 -5.17
CA ILE A 144 -0.39 -0.59 -4.77
C ILE A 144 -1.68 -1.22 -5.32
N ASP A 145 -2.52 -1.66 -4.38
CA ASP A 145 -3.84 -2.19 -4.69
C ASP A 145 -4.81 -1.02 -4.94
N LEU A 146 -5.36 -0.90 -6.14
CA LEU A 146 -6.22 0.21 -6.54
C LEU A 146 -7.58 -0.25 -7.06
N VAL A 147 -8.61 0.55 -6.78
CA VAL A 147 -9.91 0.50 -7.46
C VAL A 147 -10.22 1.88 -8.00
N TYR A 148 -10.63 1.96 -9.26
CA TYR A 148 -11.01 3.22 -9.91
C TYR A 148 -12.54 3.32 -9.97
N VAL A 149 -13.09 4.38 -9.38
CA VAL A 149 -14.54 4.60 -9.30
C VAL A 149 -14.87 5.98 -9.86
N TYR A 150 -15.93 6.10 -10.66
CA TYR A 150 -16.45 7.39 -11.12
C TYR A 150 -17.91 7.60 -10.70
N GLY A 151 -18.33 8.84 -10.55
CA GLY A 151 -19.60 9.20 -9.89
C GLY A 151 -20.85 8.76 -10.65
N ASP A 152 -20.98 9.18 -11.90
CA ASP A 152 -22.23 9.07 -12.67
C ASP A 152 -22.04 8.32 -13.98
N GLU A 153 -23.14 7.90 -14.61
CA GLU A 153 -23.13 7.42 -15.98
C GLU A 153 -23.51 8.54 -16.96
N GLY A 154 -22.94 8.51 -18.16
CA GLY A 154 -23.16 9.58 -19.12
C GLY A 154 -22.25 9.48 -20.34
N HIS A 155 -22.29 10.53 -21.15
CA HIS A 155 -21.43 10.69 -22.33
C HIS A 155 -20.76 12.05 -22.31
N THR A 156 -19.52 12.11 -22.75
CA THR A 156 -18.80 13.38 -22.97
C THR A 156 -19.46 14.18 -24.09
N ALA A 157 -19.24 15.50 -24.14
CA ALA A 157 -19.68 16.32 -25.27
C ALA A 157 -18.90 16.06 -26.59
N GLY A 158 -17.78 15.33 -26.53
CA GLY A 158 -16.82 15.18 -27.64
C GLY A 158 -15.74 16.29 -27.62
N GLY A 159 -14.48 15.93 -27.84
CA GLY A 159 -13.34 16.87 -27.85
C GLY A 159 -12.95 17.27 -29.27
N ALA A 160 -12.82 18.57 -29.57
CA ALA A 160 -12.30 19.09 -30.85
C ALA A 160 -12.83 18.40 -32.13
N GLY A 161 -14.15 18.12 -32.20
CA GLY A 161 -14.79 17.46 -33.34
C GLY A 161 -14.80 15.92 -33.29
N ALA A 162 -14.26 15.31 -32.23
CA ALA A 162 -14.39 13.89 -31.95
C ALA A 162 -15.83 13.53 -31.53
N ARG A 163 -16.21 12.27 -31.77
CA ARG A 163 -17.51 11.74 -31.35
C ARG A 163 -17.59 11.68 -29.82
N PRO A 164 -18.78 11.93 -29.23
CA PRO A 164 -19.06 11.59 -27.84
C PRO A 164 -18.67 10.16 -27.52
N VAL A 165 -18.04 9.95 -26.36
CA VAL A 165 -17.78 8.64 -25.77
C VAL A 165 -18.51 8.52 -24.44
N SER A 166 -18.78 7.30 -24.00
CA SER A 166 -19.32 7.07 -22.66
C SER A 166 -18.31 7.50 -21.58
N PHE A 167 -18.78 7.85 -20.39
CA PHE A 167 -17.90 8.09 -19.23
C PHE A 167 -17.06 6.87 -18.90
N HIS A 168 -17.61 5.67 -19.10
CA HIS A 168 -16.86 4.43 -18.95
C HIS A 168 -15.64 4.39 -19.88
N GLU A 169 -15.81 4.65 -21.17
CA GLU A 169 -14.71 4.69 -22.14
C GLU A 169 -13.69 5.79 -21.81
N TYR A 170 -14.18 6.98 -21.43
CA TYR A 170 -13.34 8.09 -21.00
C TYR A 170 -12.46 7.69 -19.80
N PHE A 171 -13.04 7.14 -18.74
CA PHE A 171 -12.30 6.78 -17.52
C PHE A 171 -11.48 5.50 -17.69
N ALA A 172 -11.88 4.57 -18.56
CA ALA A 172 -11.04 3.44 -18.94
C ALA A 172 -9.76 3.91 -19.65
N PHE A 173 -9.84 4.95 -20.48
CA PHE A 173 -8.66 5.60 -21.05
C PHE A 173 -7.77 6.22 -19.96
N VAL A 174 -8.35 6.96 -19.00
CA VAL A 174 -7.62 7.52 -17.84
C VAL A 174 -6.90 6.41 -17.06
N ALA A 175 -7.59 5.29 -16.74
CA ALA A 175 -7.00 4.17 -16.03
C ALA A 175 -5.83 3.53 -16.77
N LYS A 176 -5.92 3.39 -18.10
CA LYS A 176 -4.81 2.92 -18.94
C LYS A 176 -3.62 3.88 -18.88
N ARG A 177 -3.87 5.19 -18.90
CA ARG A 177 -2.82 6.21 -18.84
C ARG A 177 -2.13 6.23 -17.48
N LEU A 178 -2.89 6.08 -16.39
CA LEU A 178 -2.36 5.90 -15.03
C LEU A 178 -1.39 4.72 -14.96
N TYR A 179 -1.74 3.57 -15.56
CA TYR A 179 -0.84 2.41 -15.59
C TYR A 179 0.47 2.71 -16.33
N ALA A 180 0.45 3.42 -17.46
CA ALA A 180 1.66 3.81 -18.19
C ALA A 180 2.58 4.74 -17.37
N LEU A 181 1.99 5.68 -16.62
CA LEU A 181 2.73 6.63 -15.81
C LEU A 181 3.32 5.99 -14.53
N ILE A 182 2.61 5.02 -13.94
CA ILE A 182 2.94 4.47 -12.61
C ILE A 182 3.56 3.06 -12.67
N GLY A 183 2.94 2.17 -13.44
CA GLY A 183 3.18 0.73 -13.41
C GLY A 183 4.09 0.18 -14.51
N GLU A 184 4.23 0.88 -15.63
CA GLU A 184 5.09 0.43 -16.73
C GLU A 184 6.57 0.43 -16.31
N VAL A 185 7.32 -0.60 -16.71
CA VAL A 185 8.75 -0.73 -16.41
C VAL A 185 9.55 -0.12 -17.55
N THR A 186 10.36 0.89 -17.25
CA THR A 186 11.31 1.53 -18.18
C THR A 186 12.74 1.30 -17.71
N GLU A 187 13.71 1.92 -18.38
CA GLU A 187 15.11 1.91 -17.94
C GLU A 187 15.35 2.57 -16.57
N HIS A 188 14.42 3.41 -16.11
CA HIS A 188 14.40 4.01 -14.78
C HIS A 188 13.63 3.17 -13.75
N GLY A 189 13.11 2.01 -14.16
CA GLY A 189 12.29 1.11 -13.35
C GLY A 189 10.79 1.45 -13.47
N PHE A 190 10.08 1.37 -12.36
CA PHE A 190 8.66 1.70 -12.24
C PHE A 190 8.45 2.55 -10.98
N VAL A 191 7.30 3.23 -10.88
CA VAL A 191 6.96 3.97 -9.65
C VAL A 191 6.40 2.97 -8.63
N PHE A 192 5.31 2.29 -8.99
CA PHE A 192 4.74 1.19 -8.21
C PHE A 192 4.20 0.10 -9.13
N ARG A 193 4.32 -1.16 -8.72
CA ARG A 193 3.53 -2.25 -9.31
C ARG A 193 2.07 -1.99 -8.97
N VAL A 194 1.19 -1.96 -9.97
CA VAL A 194 -0.24 -1.69 -9.78
C VAL A 194 -1.03 -2.99 -9.82
N ASP A 195 -1.77 -3.27 -8.76
CA ASP A 195 -2.72 -4.39 -8.70
C ASP A 195 -4.17 -3.87 -8.71
N LEU A 196 -4.98 -4.38 -9.63
CA LEU A 196 -6.39 -4.04 -9.78
C LEU A 196 -7.31 -5.21 -9.41
N ALA A 197 -6.79 -6.30 -8.85
CA ALA A 197 -7.54 -7.54 -8.59
C ALA A 197 -8.65 -7.39 -7.54
N LEU A 198 -8.63 -6.33 -6.75
CA LEU A 198 -9.64 -6.04 -5.71
C LEU A 198 -10.86 -5.24 -6.22
N ARG A 199 -10.90 -4.90 -7.51
CA ARG A 199 -12.07 -4.26 -8.14
C ARG A 199 -13.24 -5.26 -8.28
N PRO A 200 -14.50 -4.78 -8.44
CA PRO A 200 -15.64 -5.64 -8.71
C PRO A 200 -15.37 -6.64 -9.84
N ASN A 201 -15.70 -7.92 -9.62
CA ASN A 201 -15.42 -9.04 -10.54
C ASN A 201 -13.93 -9.36 -10.79
N GLY A 202 -13.02 -8.77 -10.01
CA GLY A 202 -11.58 -8.99 -10.07
C GLY A 202 -11.01 -8.79 -11.48
N ASN A 203 -10.12 -9.69 -11.91
CA ASN A 203 -9.45 -9.59 -13.22
C ASN A 203 -10.39 -9.69 -14.43
N SER A 204 -11.57 -10.27 -14.26
CA SER A 204 -12.60 -10.36 -15.31
C SER A 204 -13.49 -9.13 -15.37
N GLY A 205 -13.42 -8.24 -14.38
CA GLY A 205 -14.18 -7.00 -14.32
C GLY A 205 -13.56 -5.86 -15.12
N PRO A 206 -14.36 -4.84 -15.46
CA PRO A 206 -13.86 -3.64 -16.12
C PRO A 206 -12.78 -2.95 -15.26
N PRO A 207 -11.86 -2.18 -15.87
CA PRO A 207 -10.80 -1.49 -15.13
C PRO A 207 -11.33 -0.35 -14.25
N VAL A 208 -12.50 0.18 -14.57
CA VAL A 208 -13.19 1.26 -13.84
C VAL A 208 -14.65 0.86 -13.60
N ALA A 209 -15.22 1.29 -12.48
CA ALA A 209 -16.62 1.07 -12.14
C ALA A 209 -17.34 2.40 -11.89
N SER A 210 -18.60 2.53 -12.33
CA SER A 210 -19.45 3.65 -11.89
C SER A 210 -19.86 3.42 -10.44
N LEU A 211 -20.20 4.49 -9.72
CA LEU A 211 -20.70 4.39 -8.35
C LEU A 211 -22.01 3.55 -8.29
N PRO A 212 -22.97 3.70 -9.22
CA PRO A 212 -24.13 2.81 -9.31
C PRO A 212 -23.76 1.34 -9.53
N MET A 213 -22.80 1.05 -10.42
CA MET A 213 -22.33 -0.33 -10.65
C MET A 213 -21.69 -0.93 -9.40
N LEU A 214 -20.91 -0.14 -8.66
CA LEU A 214 -20.30 -0.58 -7.41
C LEU A 214 -21.36 -0.86 -6.34
N GLU A 215 -22.40 -0.01 -6.26
CA GLU A 215 -23.52 -0.19 -5.34
C GLU A 215 -24.28 -1.48 -5.61
N GLU A 216 -24.67 -1.70 -6.86
CA GLU A 216 -25.32 -2.95 -7.27
C GLU A 216 -24.45 -4.18 -6.97
N TYR A 217 -23.14 -4.09 -7.24
CA TYR A 217 -22.21 -5.17 -6.96
C TYR A 217 -22.16 -5.54 -5.48
N PHE A 218 -22.02 -4.55 -4.59
CA PHE A 218 -22.00 -4.80 -3.15
C PHE A 218 -23.31 -5.39 -2.63
N LEU A 219 -24.45 -4.97 -3.19
CA LEU A 219 -25.77 -5.46 -2.79
C LEU A 219 -26.01 -6.90 -3.23
N VAL A 220 -25.66 -7.24 -4.48
CA VAL A 220 -26.05 -8.50 -5.11
C VAL A 220 -24.97 -9.58 -5.00
N GLN A 221 -23.69 -9.20 -5.10
CA GLN A 221 -22.58 -10.14 -5.30
C GLN A 221 -21.48 -10.08 -4.24
N GLY A 222 -21.51 -9.06 -3.37
CA GLY A 222 -20.42 -8.76 -2.44
C GLY A 222 -20.13 -9.85 -1.40
N ARG A 223 -18.95 -10.46 -1.51
CA ARG A 223 -18.50 -11.62 -0.72
C ARG A 223 -17.87 -11.21 0.61
N GLU A 224 -17.85 -12.13 1.58
CA GLU A 224 -17.41 -11.88 2.96
C GLU A 224 -15.95 -11.42 3.02
N TRP A 225 -15.08 -12.03 2.19
CA TRP A 225 -13.67 -11.66 2.13
C TRP A 225 -13.45 -10.25 1.55
N GLU A 226 -14.32 -9.77 0.67
CA GLU A 226 -14.21 -8.43 0.08
C GLU A 226 -14.41 -7.35 1.13
N ARG A 227 -15.14 -7.65 2.21
CA ARG A 227 -15.29 -6.72 3.34
C ARG A 227 -13.95 -6.46 4.04
N PHE A 228 -13.05 -7.45 4.10
CA PHE A 228 -11.70 -7.26 4.63
C PHE A 228 -10.86 -6.37 3.72
N ALA A 229 -10.99 -6.54 2.41
CA ALA A 229 -10.30 -5.71 1.43
C ALA A 229 -10.78 -4.25 1.51
N TRP A 230 -12.10 -4.05 1.48
CA TRP A 230 -12.73 -2.73 1.53
C TRP A 230 -12.64 -2.04 2.90
N LEU A 231 -12.38 -2.78 3.99
CA LEU A 231 -12.14 -2.20 5.32
C LEU A 231 -11.01 -1.16 5.31
N LYS A 232 -9.93 -1.43 4.57
CA LYS A 232 -8.78 -0.52 4.47
C LYS A 232 -8.93 0.52 3.35
N SER A 233 -10.01 0.49 2.55
CA SER A 233 -10.19 1.35 1.37
C SER A 233 -10.26 2.84 1.69
N ARG A 234 -9.60 3.68 0.89
CA ARG A 234 -9.58 5.13 1.05
C ARG A 234 -9.33 5.82 -0.29
N VAL A 235 -10.03 6.92 -0.56
CA VAL A 235 -9.68 7.79 -1.69
C VAL A 235 -8.28 8.37 -1.48
N VAL A 236 -7.39 8.12 -2.43
CA VAL A 236 -5.99 8.60 -2.39
C VAL A 236 -5.73 9.71 -3.40
N ALA A 237 -6.50 9.77 -4.49
CA ALA A 237 -6.51 10.86 -5.45
C ALA A 237 -7.89 10.98 -6.13
N PRO A 238 -8.34 12.18 -6.54
CA PRO A 238 -7.68 13.46 -6.29
C PRO A 238 -7.82 13.87 -4.82
N ARG A 239 -6.81 14.53 -4.26
CA ARG A 239 -6.83 15.02 -2.87
C ARG A 239 -7.98 16.00 -2.63
N ALA A 240 -8.37 16.76 -3.65
CA ALA A 240 -9.50 17.67 -3.62
C ALA A 240 -10.83 16.96 -3.28
N ALA A 241 -11.00 15.67 -3.59
CA ALA A 241 -12.21 14.91 -3.25
C ALA A 241 -12.40 14.74 -1.72
N LEU A 242 -11.30 14.75 -0.95
CA LEU A 242 -11.35 14.68 0.51
C LEU A 242 -11.80 16.01 1.12
N ALA A 243 -11.31 17.13 0.59
CA ALA A 243 -11.64 18.48 1.09
C ALA A 243 -13.01 18.95 0.59
N GLY A 244 -13.36 18.65 -0.66
CA GLY A 244 -14.63 19.00 -1.29
C GLY A 244 -15.79 18.07 -0.93
N GLY A 245 -15.53 16.96 -0.24
CA GLY A 245 -16.55 16.07 0.27
C GLY A 245 -17.11 15.05 -0.72
N SER A 246 -16.71 15.05 -2.00
CA SER A 246 -17.22 14.06 -2.98
C SER A 246 -16.83 12.61 -2.60
N ALA A 247 -15.71 12.43 -1.88
CA ALA A 247 -15.34 11.14 -1.31
C ALA A 247 -16.32 10.59 -0.25
N LEU A 248 -17.23 11.43 0.30
CA LEU A 248 -18.24 10.98 1.26
C LEU A 248 -19.30 10.08 0.61
N GLU A 249 -19.58 10.24 -0.67
CA GLU A 249 -20.54 9.41 -1.41
C GLU A 249 -20.04 7.95 -1.46
N LEU A 250 -18.80 7.76 -1.91
CA LEU A 250 -18.15 6.45 -1.88
C LEU A 250 -18.09 5.89 -0.44
N ARG A 251 -17.79 6.72 0.55
CA ARG A 251 -17.75 6.28 1.96
C ARG A 251 -19.12 5.84 2.45
N ALA A 252 -20.20 6.51 2.06
CA ALA A 252 -21.57 6.18 2.42
C ALA A 252 -21.98 4.82 1.85
N LEU A 253 -21.45 4.45 0.69
CA LEU A 253 -21.64 3.12 0.09
C LEU A 253 -20.79 2.03 0.75
N VAL A 254 -19.49 2.29 0.96
CA VAL A 254 -18.55 1.28 1.48
C VAL A 254 -18.79 0.94 2.96
N THR A 255 -19.13 1.93 3.78
CA THR A 255 -19.30 1.76 5.24
C THR A 255 -20.34 0.68 5.60
N PRO A 256 -21.58 0.70 5.09
CA PRO A 256 -22.58 -0.33 5.38
C PRO A 256 -22.23 -1.70 4.77
N PHE A 257 -21.50 -1.74 3.65
CA PHE A 257 -21.00 -2.99 3.07
C PHE A 257 -20.01 -3.69 4.00
N VAL A 258 -19.04 -2.95 4.54
CA VAL A 258 -17.99 -3.48 5.43
C VAL A 258 -18.53 -3.76 6.83
N TYR A 259 -19.25 -2.82 7.44
CA TYR A 259 -19.64 -2.87 8.86
C TYR A 259 -21.14 -3.11 9.01
N ARG A 260 -21.57 -4.37 8.91
CA ARG A 260 -22.97 -4.76 9.13
C ARG A 260 -23.35 -4.61 10.61
N ARG A 261 -24.56 -4.10 10.86
CA ARG A 261 -25.12 -4.01 12.23
C ARG A 261 -25.51 -5.39 12.79
N TYR A 262 -25.93 -6.29 11.91
CA TYR A 262 -26.34 -7.66 12.24
C TYR A 262 -25.54 -8.64 11.38
N LEU A 263 -24.96 -9.65 12.03
CA LEU A 263 -24.22 -10.74 11.40
C LEU A 263 -25.04 -12.01 11.58
N ASP A 264 -25.36 -12.65 10.47
CA ASP A 264 -26.01 -13.95 10.44
C ASP A 264 -24.98 -15.09 10.57
N TYR A 265 -25.47 -16.32 10.75
CA TYR A 265 -24.62 -17.51 10.88
C TYR A 265 -23.75 -17.75 9.63
N GLY A 266 -24.24 -17.39 8.44
CA GLY A 266 -23.52 -17.52 7.17
C GLY A 266 -22.24 -16.71 7.15
N VAL A 267 -22.26 -15.49 7.71
CA VAL A 267 -21.04 -14.68 7.84
C VAL A 267 -19.99 -15.37 8.72
N PHE A 268 -20.37 -15.92 9.88
CA PHE A 268 -19.41 -16.60 10.76
C PHE A 268 -18.78 -17.84 10.10
N GLU A 269 -19.54 -18.62 9.33
CA GLU A 269 -18.99 -19.73 8.56
C GLU A 269 -18.04 -19.26 7.46
N GLY A 270 -18.38 -18.20 6.73
CA GLY A 270 -17.48 -17.58 5.74
C GLY A 270 -16.15 -17.13 6.36
N LEU A 271 -16.21 -16.52 7.55
CA LEU A 271 -15.02 -16.08 8.30
C LEU A 271 -14.15 -17.26 8.75
N ARG A 272 -14.76 -18.35 9.24
CA ARG A 272 -14.03 -19.58 9.60
C ARG A 272 -13.35 -20.22 8.39
N GLN A 273 -14.05 -20.27 7.25
CA GLN A 273 -13.48 -20.79 6.01
C GLN A 273 -12.28 -19.96 5.53
N LEU A 274 -12.37 -18.62 5.62
CA LEU A 274 -11.27 -17.73 5.27
C LEU A 274 -10.06 -17.96 6.19
N HIS A 275 -10.29 -18.06 7.50
CA HIS A 275 -9.22 -18.34 8.46
C HIS A 275 -8.52 -19.68 8.18
N ARG A 276 -9.28 -20.76 7.93
CA ARG A 276 -8.71 -22.06 7.55
C ARG A 276 -7.88 -21.96 6.28
N LYS A 277 -8.39 -21.31 5.23
CA LYS A 277 -7.64 -21.13 3.96
C LYS A 277 -6.30 -20.43 4.17
N ILE A 278 -6.27 -19.38 4.99
CA ILE A 278 -5.02 -18.65 5.32
C ILE A 278 -4.04 -19.60 6.01
N ARG A 279 -4.50 -20.36 7.01
CA ARG A 279 -3.66 -21.30 7.76
C ARG A 279 -3.15 -22.46 6.89
N ASP A 280 -4.01 -23.03 6.05
CA ASP A 280 -3.66 -24.12 5.15
C ASP A 280 -2.69 -23.67 4.06
N GLU A 281 -2.79 -22.42 3.61
CA GLU A 281 -1.82 -21.81 2.69
C GLU A 281 -0.46 -21.62 3.37
N ALA A 282 -0.43 -21.11 4.60
CA ALA A 282 0.78 -20.98 5.41
C ALA A 282 1.48 -22.34 5.60
N GLN A 283 0.71 -23.37 5.99
CA GLN A 283 1.22 -24.73 6.20
C GLN A 283 1.73 -25.37 4.91
N ARG A 284 1.01 -25.26 3.79
CA ARG A 284 1.45 -25.85 2.50
C ARG A 284 2.73 -25.20 1.98
N ARG A 285 2.92 -23.90 2.19
CA ARG A 285 4.15 -23.20 1.78
C ARG A 285 5.35 -23.59 2.64
N ALA A 286 5.12 -23.91 3.92
CA ALA A 286 6.13 -24.42 4.85
C ALA A 286 6.46 -25.91 4.62
N ALA A 287 5.50 -26.72 4.17
CA ALA A 287 5.69 -28.14 3.90
C ALA A 287 6.59 -28.37 2.66
N GLY A 288 7.78 -28.92 2.87
CA GLY A 288 8.69 -29.38 1.80
C GLY A 288 9.82 -28.44 1.41
N ARG A 289 9.99 -27.29 2.08
CA ARG A 289 11.16 -26.41 1.92
C ARG A 289 11.55 -25.79 3.27
N PRO A 290 12.48 -26.38 4.04
CA PRO A 290 12.93 -25.83 5.33
C PRO A 290 13.41 -24.37 5.22
N GLU A 291 13.99 -24.00 4.09
CA GLU A 291 14.41 -22.63 3.76
C GLU A 291 13.24 -21.63 3.67
N ARG A 292 12.00 -22.11 3.42
CA ARG A 292 10.76 -21.31 3.45
C ARG A 292 10.16 -21.15 4.85
N ALA A 293 10.75 -21.75 5.89
CA ALA A 293 10.24 -21.61 7.26
C ALA A 293 10.30 -20.14 7.75
N ASN A 294 11.12 -19.30 7.11
CA ASN A 294 11.35 -17.91 7.51
C ASN A 294 10.68 -16.86 6.61
N ASP A 295 9.45 -17.13 6.14
CA ASP A 295 8.57 -16.09 5.60
C ASP A 295 7.98 -15.26 6.76
N VAL A 296 8.30 -13.96 6.84
CA VAL A 296 7.84 -13.10 7.94
C VAL A 296 6.36 -12.68 7.81
N LYS A 297 5.76 -12.89 6.65
CA LYS A 297 4.39 -12.46 6.34
C LYS A 297 3.40 -13.61 6.35
N LEU A 298 3.77 -14.74 5.75
CA LEU A 298 2.86 -15.85 5.44
C LEU A 298 3.03 -17.06 6.35
N SER A 299 4.16 -17.20 7.04
CA SER A 299 4.31 -18.26 8.05
C SER A 299 3.38 -18.02 9.24
N ARG A 300 3.16 -19.06 10.05
CA ARG A 300 2.48 -18.97 11.35
C ARG A 300 3.13 -17.86 12.19
N GLY A 301 2.31 -17.06 12.87
CA GLY A 301 2.75 -15.88 13.63
C GLY A 301 3.20 -14.71 12.76
N GLY A 302 3.04 -14.79 11.44
CA GLY A 302 3.46 -13.75 10.51
C GLY A 302 2.51 -12.55 10.44
N ILE A 303 2.94 -11.52 9.70
CA ILE A 303 2.23 -10.24 9.54
C ILE A 303 0.76 -10.45 9.13
N ARG A 304 0.50 -11.40 8.20
CA ARG A 304 -0.85 -11.65 7.68
C ARG A 304 -1.80 -12.18 8.76
N GLU A 305 -1.32 -12.99 9.69
CA GLU A 305 -2.15 -13.51 10.79
C GLU A 305 -2.55 -12.39 11.75
N ILE A 306 -1.61 -11.49 12.10
CA ILE A 306 -1.90 -10.31 12.93
C ILE A 306 -2.93 -9.40 12.23
N GLU A 307 -2.70 -9.08 10.95
CA GLU A 307 -3.64 -8.27 10.15
C GLU A 307 -5.03 -8.91 10.12
N PHE A 308 -5.09 -10.24 9.94
CA PHE A 308 -6.35 -10.98 9.90
C PHE A 308 -7.10 -10.95 11.24
N ILE A 309 -6.43 -11.17 12.38
CA ILE A 309 -7.05 -11.12 13.71
C ILE A 309 -7.68 -9.74 13.97
N VAL A 310 -6.93 -8.69 13.68
CA VAL A 310 -7.39 -7.31 13.89
C VAL A 310 -8.57 -6.99 12.98
N GLN A 311 -8.46 -7.27 11.68
CA GLN A 311 -9.53 -7.01 10.72
C GLN A 311 -10.78 -7.85 11.00
N LEU A 312 -10.62 -9.10 11.45
CA LEU A 312 -11.74 -9.96 11.83
C LEU A 312 -12.56 -9.31 12.95
N LEU A 313 -11.90 -8.83 14.01
CA LEU A 313 -12.58 -8.14 15.10
C LEU A 313 -13.26 -6.86 14.61
N GLN A 314 -12.62 -6.10 13.71
CA GLN A 314 -13.22 -4.90 13.13
C GLN A 314 -14.44 -5.19 12.27
N VAL A 315 -14.42 -6.22 11.42
CA VAL A 315 -15.58 -6.62 10.60
C VAL A 315 -16.71 -7.12 11.50
N VAL A 316 -16.39 -7.92 12.53
CA VAL A 316 -17.39 -8.53 13.41
C VAL A 316 -18.00 -7.52 14.39
N ARG A 317 -17.20 -6.61 14.95
CA ARG A 317 -17.61 -5.69 16.02
C ARG A 317 -17.80 -4.26 15.53
N GLY A 318 -17.24 -3.87 14.39
CA GLY A 318 -17.28 -2.49 13.91
C GLY A 318 -18.69 -1.97 13.68
N GLY A 319 -19.66 -2.82 13.37
CA GLY A 319 -21.08 -2.45 13.31
C GLY A 319 -21.62 -1.87 14.63
N GLN A 320 -21.15 -2.40 15.76
CA GLN A 320 -21.57 -2.02 17.12
C GLN A 320 -20.62 -1.01 17.79
N PHE A 321 -19.34 -1.04 17.43
CA PHE A 321 -18.27 -0.20 17.99
C PHE A 321 -17.67 0.67 16.88
N PRO A 322 -18.24 1.85 16.56
CA PRO A 322 -17.73 2.71 15.50
C PRO A 322 -16.28 3.18 15.71
N GLU A 323 -15.83 3.27 16.96
CA GLU A 323 -14.49 3.70 17.33
C GLU A 323 -13.37 2.77 16.86
N ILE A 324 -13.68 1.48 16.59
CA ILE A 324 -12.70 0.54 16.02
C ILE A 324 -12.64 0.59 14.48
N ARG A 325 -13.45 1.44 13.81
CA ARG A 325 -13.49 1.58 12.34
C ARG A 325 -12.33 2.44 11.81
N THR A 326 -11.12 2.06 12.17
CA THR A 326 -9.87 2.63 11.68
C THR A 326 -9.22 1.71 10.64
N ARG A 327 -8.42 2.26 9.75
CA ARG A 327 -7.76 1.47 8.70
C ARG A 327 -6.39 0.95 9.12
N ARG A 328 -5.70 1.69 10.01
CA ARG A 328 -4.36 1.37 10.50
C ARG A 328 -4.43 0.23 11.52
N THR A 329 -3.67 -0.83 11.30
CA THR A 329 -3.61 -2.02 12.16
C THR A 329 -3.19 -1.66 13.59
N LEU A 330 -2.14 -0.85 13.76
CA LEU A 330 -1.68 -0.44 15.10
C LEU A 330 -2.74 0.38 15.85
N ARG A 331 -3.38 1.34 15.16
CA ARG A 331 -4.48 2.12 15.74
C ARG A 331 -5.69 1.23 16.07
N ALA A 332 -5.97 0.22 15.25
CA ALA A 332 -7.05 -0.72 15.52
C ALA A 332 -6.79 -1.54 16.79
N LEU A 333 -5.56 -1.99 17.02
CA LEU A 333 -5.18 -2.68 18.26
C LEU A 333 -5.41 -1.80 19.50
N GLU A 334 -5.01 -0.53 19.44
CA GLU A 334 -5.29 0.44 20.52
C GLU A 334 -6.79 0.59 20.78
N CYS A 335 -7.60 0.78 19.74
CA CYS A 335 -9.04 0.92 19.85
C CYS A 335 -9.71 -0.36 20.37
N LEU A 336 -9.26 -1.53 19.93
CA LEU A 336 -9.78 -2.83 20.40
C LEU A 336 -9.52 -3.03 21.89
N ALA A 337 -8.35 -2.64 22.39
CA ALA A 337 -8.04 -2.68 23.81
C ALA A 337 -8.89 -1.68 24.61
N ALA A 338 -9.00 -0.43 24.12
CA ALA A 338 -9.77 0.62 24.77
C ALA A 338 -11.27 0.29 24.88
N SER A 339 -11.84 -0.41 23.88
CA SER A 339 -13.25 -0.86 23.90
C SER A 339 -13.46 -2.18 24.65
N GLY A 340 -12.43 -2.74 25.30
CA GLY A 340 -12.54 -4.00 26.05
C GLY A 340 -12.75 -5.24 25.16
N LEU A 341 -12.51 -5.13 23.86
CA LEU A 341 -12.66 -6.22 22.88
C LEU A 341 -11.40 -7.09 22.78
N MET A 342 -10.29 -6.62 23.32
CA MET A 342 -9.02 -7.33 23.43
C MET A 342 -8.35 -6.97 24.75
N LYS A 343 -7.67 -7.92 25.39
CA LYS A 343 -6.86 -7.63 26.59
C LYS A 343 -5.72 -6.66 26.22
N PRO A 344 -5.42 -5.63 27.05
CA PRO A 344 -4.35 -4.69 26.76
C PRO A 344 -2.99 -5.36 26.51
N GLU A 345 -2.68 -6.42 27.24
CA GLU A 345 -1.42 -7.16 27.12
C GLU A 345 -1.33 -7.88 25.76
N THR A 346 -2.43 -8.48 25.31
CA THR A 346 -2.52 -9.12 23.98
C THR A 346 -2.40 -8.09 22.87
N ALA A 347 -3.07 -6.95 22.99
CA ALA A 347 -2.98 -5.88 22.00
C ALA A 347 -1.56 -5.33 21.87
N ARG A 348 -0.87 -5.15 23.00
CA ARG A 348 0.53 -4.72 23.03
C ARG A 348 1.46 -5.76 22.41
N ALA A 349 1.32 -7.03 22.77
CA ALA A 349 2.14 -8.10 22.19
C ALA A 349 1.97 -8.19 20.66
N LEU A 350 0.74 -8.10 20.16
CA LEU A 350 0.46 -8.06 18.71
C LEU A 350 1.04 -6.81 18.03
N ALA A 351 0.98 -5.65 18.70
CA ALA A 351 1.55 -4.41 18.17
C ALA A 351 3.08 -4.49 18.07
N ASP A 352 3.74 -4.96 19.13
CA ASP A 352 5.20 -5.11 19.19
C ASP A 352 5.68 -6.14 18.15
N GLY A 353 4.98 -7.28 18.04
CA GLY A 353 5.24 -8.28 17.01
C GLY A 353 5.02 -7.75 15.59
N TYR A 354 3.94 -7.00 15.35
CA TYR A 354 3.67 -6.38 14.06
C TYR A 354 4.78 -5.40 13.67
N VAL A 355 5.20 -4.51 14.58
CA VAL A 355 6.28 -3.55 14.31
C VAL A 355 7.57 -4.28 13.99
N PHE A 356 7.94 -5.28 14.79
CA PHE A 356 9.16 -6.06 14.55
C PHE A 356 9.14 -6.74 13.18
N LEU A 357 8.09 -7.51 12.87
CA LEU A 357 7.99 -8.23 11.60
C LEU A 357 7.99 -7.29 10.38
N ARG A 358 7.33 -6.13 10.48
CA ARG A 358 7.34 -5.11 9.41
C ARG A 358 8.72 -4.50 9.21
N ARG A 359 9.48 -4.27 10.28
CA ARG A 359 10.86 -3.80 10.16
C ARG A 359 11.76 -4.85 9.51
N VAL A 360 11.63 -6.12 9.90
CA VAL A 360 12.35 -7.24 9.25
C VAL A 360 11.99 -7.31 7.76
N GLU A 361 10.69 -7.24 7.43
CA GLU A 361 10.20 -7.21 6.05
C GLU A 361 10.83 -6.06 5.24
N HIS A 362 10.93 -4.85 5.81
CA HIS A 362 11.58 -3.73 5.12
C HIS A 362 13.06 -3.99 4.84
N ARG A 363 13.80 -4.54 5.80
CA ARG A 363 15.23 -4.87 5.60
C ARG A 363 15.44 -5.90 4.51
N ILE A 364 14.64 -6.97 4.51
CA ILE A 364 14.63 -7.97 3.45
C ILE A 364 14.44 -7.30 2.08
N GLN A 365 13.49 -6.37 1.99
CA GLN A 365 13.15 -5.68 0.75
C GLN A 365 14.23 -4.67 0.32
N TYR A 366 14.86 -3.96 1.26
CA TYR A 366 15.87 -2.96 0.96
C TYR A 366 17.14 -3.54 0.33
N LEU A 367 17.46 -4.80 0.56
CA LEU A 367 18.65 -5.44 -0.01
C LEU A 367 18.75 -5.19 -1.52
N ASP A 368 17.65 -5.46 -2.23
CA ASP A 368 17.61 -5.42 -3.70
C ASP A 368 16.36 -4.77 -4.30
N ASP A 369 15.51 -4.18 -3.47
CA ASP A 369 14.20 -3.63 -3.88
C ASP A 369 13.28 -4.70 -4.49
N GLN A 370 13.22 -5.83 -3.80
CA GLN A 370 12.44 -7.00 -4.21
C GLN A 370 11.21 -7.17 -3.33
N GLN A 371 10.10 -7.58 -3.93
CA GLN A 371 8.90 -7.96 -3.20
C GLN A 371 9.04 -9.38 -2.64
N THR A 372 9.93 -9.53 -1.66
CA THR A 372 10.14 -10.77 -0.93
C THR A 372 9.83 -10.59 0.54
N HIS A 373 9.43 -11.69 1.17
CA HIS A 373 9.13 -11.81 2.59
C HIS A 373 9.98 -12.91 3.25
N LEU A 374 10.85 -13.55 2.47
CA LEU A 374 11.74 -14.61 2.92
C LEU A 374 13.02 -13.99 3.46
N LEU A 375 13.49 -14.47 4.62
CA LEU A 375 14.84 -14.18 5.05
C LEU A 375 15.85 -14.63 3.98
N PRO A 376 16.95 -13.88 3.78
CA PRO A 376 18.03 -14.30 2.91
C PRO A 376 18.69 -15.57 3.46
N GLY A 377 19.20 -16.41 2.56
CA GLY A 377 20.01 -17.57 2.91
C GLY A 377 21.50 -17.26 3.04
N ASP A 378 21.92 -16.06 2.63
CA ASP A 378 23.29 -15.57 2.77
C ASP A 378 23.50 -14.98 4.18
N ASP A 379 24.59 -15.40 4.83
CA ASP A 379 24.88 -15.05 6.22
C ASP A 379 25.21 -13.56 6.38
N ASP A 380 25.89 -12.94 5.42
CA ASP A 380 26.25 -11.51 5.50
C ASP A 380 24.99 -10.64 5.41
N ASP A 381 24.06 -11.00 4.52
CA ASP A 381 22.75 -10.35 4.44
C ASP A 381 21.96 -10.53 5.74
N LEU A 382 21.90 -11.75 6.29
CA LEU A 382 21.21 -12.00 7.56
C LEU A 382 21.82 -11.19 8.71
N HIS A 383 23.15 -11.13 8.79
CA HIS A 383 23.89 -10.34 9.77
C HIS A 383 23.66 -8.83 9.60
N TRP A 384 23.54 -8.34 8.37
CA TRP A 384 23.19 -6.95 8.14
C TRP A 384 21.75 -6.63 8.61
N ILE A 385 20.79 -7.52 8.30
CA ILE A 385 19.41 -7.37 8.79
C ILE A 385 19.40 -7.30 10.32
N ALA A 386 20.03 -8.25 10.99
CA ALA A 386 20.11 -8.30 12.45
C ALA A 386 20.72 -7.01 13.02
N ARG A 387 21.91 -6.60 12.53
CA ARG A 387 22.59 -5.38 13.00
C ARG A 387 21.77 -4.12 12.79
N SER A 388 21.07 -3.99 11.66
CA SER A 388 20.20 -2.84 11.37
C SER A 388 18.96 -2.75 12.27
N LEU A 389 18.68 -3.80 13.02
CA LEU A 389 17.61 -3.89 14.02
C LEU A 389 18.17 -3.83 15.45
N GLY A 390 19.48 -3.61 15.62
CA GLY A 390 20.16 -3.62 16.91
C GLY A 390 20.31 -5.02 17.52
N LEU A 391 20.24 -6.07 16.68
CA LEU A 391 20.42 -7.46 17.08
C LEU A 391 21.79 -7.96 16.63
N GLU A 392 22.32 -8.92 17.37
CA GLU A 392 23.61 -9.55 17.08
C GLU A 392 23.41 -11.01 16.67
N CYS A 393 24.25 -11.46 15.74
CA CYS A 393 24.35 -12.85 15.38
C CYS A 393 25.79 -13.33 15.61
N ARG A 394 25.88 -14.49 16.24
CA ARG A 394 27.10 -15.20 16.64
C ARG A 394 27.17 -16.50 15.82
N ALA A 395 28.33 -17.16 15.85
CA ALA A 395 28.56 -18.37 15.07
C ALA A 395 27.56 -19.52 15.36
N ASP A 396 26.96 -19.54 16.55
CA ASP A 396 26.04 -20.59 17.03
C ASP A 396 24.60 -20.11 17.24
N ALA A 397 24.34 -18.80 17.25
CA ALA A 397 23.04 -18.24 17.60
C ALA A 397 22.83 -16.86 16.96
N CYS A 398 21.64 -16.58 16.45
CA CYS A 398 21.30 -15.30 15.81
C CYS A 398 20.10 -14.68 16.49
N GLY A 399 20.28 -13.52 17.14
CA GLY A 399 19.23 -12.84 17.91
C GLY A 399 18.01 -12.45 17.05
N LEU A 400 18.20 -12.27 15.74
CA LEU A 400 17.10 -12.10 14.79
C LEU A 400 16.18 -13.33 14.73
N LEU A 401 16.77 -14.53 14.67
CA LEU A 401 16.01 -15.78 14.59
C LEU A 401 15.33 -16.09 15.92
N GLU A 402 16.05 -15.90 17.04
CA GLU A 402 15.47 -16.04 18.39
C GLU A 402 14.26 -15.12 18.59
N ARG A 403 14.40 -13.85 18.22
CA ARG A 403 13.30 -12.88 18.33
C ARG A 403 12.13 -13.18 17.39
N LEU A 404 12.41 -13.75 16.21
CA LEU A 404 11.35 -14.22 15.31
C LEU A 404 10.56 -15.39 15.92
N ASP A 405 11.24 -16.32 16.58
CA ASP A 405 10.58 -17.44 17.25
C ASP A 405 9.72 -16.95 18.42
N GLU A 406 10.23 -16.03 19.25
CA GLU A 406 9.45 -15.41 20.35
C GLU A 406 8.17 -14.72 19.87
N VAL A 407 8.20 -14.07 18.70
CA VAL A 407 7.03 -13.38 18.14
C VAL A 407 6.02 -14.36 17.52
N ARG A 408 6.46 -15.57 17.18
CA ARG A 408 5.64 -16.60 16.52
C ARG A 408 4.94 -17.57 17.48
N GLU A 409 5.44 -17.68 18.72
CA GLU A 409 4.79 -18.41 19.81
C GLU A 409 3.52 -17.70 20.31
#